data_AF-A0A969EP73-F1
#
_entry.id   AF-A0A969EP73-F1
#
_cell.length_a   1.000
_cell.length_b   1.000
_cell.length_c   1.000
_cell.angle_alpha   90.00
_cell.angle_beta   90.00
_cell.angle_gamma   90.00
#
_symmetry.space_group_name_H-M   'P 1'
#
loop_
_entity.id
_entity.type
_entity.pdbx_description
1 polymer ?
#
loop_
_entity_poly.entity_id
_entity_poly.type
_entity_poly.pdbx_seq_one_letter_code
_entity_poly.pdbx_strand_id
1 'polypeptide(L)'
;MQSAIQSQYLATLEMLKQAIIQCPDVLWNDENDKNRFWLLAYHAIFYTHLYVQPSESDFVPWEKGRPNVQFMGGSLPWPPHTKIEVGEPYTKEDILEYLA
;
A
#
# COMPACT_ATOMS: atom_id res chain seq x y z
N MET A 1 -7.61 -23.14 13.40
CA MET A 1 -6.71 -22.74 12.30
C MET A 1 -7.10 -21.38 11.73
N GLN A 2 -8.36 -21.16 11.37
CA GLN A 2 -8.84 -19.88 10.83
C GLN A 2 -8.63 -18.68 11.77
N SER A 3 -8.90 -18.82 13.08
CA SER A 3 -8.69 -17.77 14.08
C SER A 3 -7.21 -17.40 14.28
N ALA A 4 -6.29 -18.36 14.14
CA ALA A 4 -4.86 -18.10 14.26
C ALA A 4 -4.35 -17.23 13.09
N ILE A 5 -4.79 -17.54 11.87
CA ILE A 5 -4.46 -16.74 10.68
C ILE A 5 -5.04 -15.33 10.81
N GLN A 6 -6.30 -15.20 11.22
CA GLN A 6 -6.92 -13.89 11.45
C GLN A 6 -6.13 -13.07 12.48
N SER A 7 -5.73 -13.68 13.60
CA SER A 7 -4.92 -13.01 14.61
C SER A 7 -3.56 -12.55 14.07
N GLN A 8 -2.92 -13.33 13.19
CA GLN A 8 -1.65 -12.98 12.57
C GLN A 8 -1.80 -11.80 11.61
N TYR A 9 -2.86 -11.78 10.80
CA TYR A 9 -3.17 -10.64 9.93
C TYR A 9 -3.41 -9.37 10.74
N LEU A 10 -4.25 -9.42 11.76
CA LEU A 10 -4.53 -8.26 12.61
C LEU A 10 -3.28 -7.73 13.32
N ALA A 11 -2.45 -8.63 13.86
CA ALA A 11 -1.18 -8.23 14.49
C ALA A 11 -0.21 -7.59 13.50
N THR A 12 -0.14 -8.13 12.28
CA THR A 12 0.74 -7.59 11.22
C THR A 12 0.25 -6.23 10.73
N LEU A 13 -1.06 -6.03 10.59
CA LEU A 13 -1.65 -4.74 10.22
C LEU A 13 -1.44 -3.69 11.31
N GLU A 14 -1.53 -4.06 12.58
CA GLU A 14 -1.18 -3.16 13.69
C GLU A 14 0.32 -2.82 13.68
N MET A 15 1.21 -3.78 13.41
CA MET A 15 2.63 -3.48 13.23
C MET A 15 2.90 -2.51 12.07
N LEU A 16 2.21 -2.69 10.94
CA LEU A 16 2.31 -1.78 9.79
C LEU A 16 1.81 -0.37 10.15
N LYS A 17 0.68 -0.27 10.86
CA LYS A 17 0.16 1.00 11.38
C LYS A 17 1.19 1.73 12.23
N GLN A 18 1.82 1.02 13.17
CA GLN A 18 2.87 1.60 14.03
C GLN A 18 4.08 2.06 13.22
N ALA A 19 4.48 1.31 12.18
CA ALA A 19 5.57 1.70 11.29
C ALA A 19 5.24 2.98 10.50
N ILE A 20 4.00 3.14 10.02
CA ILE A 20 3.54 4.37 9.33
C ILE A 20 3.57 5.57 10.27
N ILE A 21 3.04 5.41 11.50
CA ILE A 21 3.02 6.47 12.52
C ILE A 21 4.44 6.92 12.90
N GLN A 22 5.35 5.96 13.09
CA GLN A 22 6.71 6.23 13.54
C GLN A 22 7.67 6.66 12.42
N CYS A 23 7.31 6.49 11.16
CA CYS A 23 8.15 6.88 10.03
C CYS A 23 8.43 8.39 10.09
N PRO A 24 9.69 8.85 10.14
CA PRO A 24 10.01 10.28 10.06
C PRO A 24 9.55 10.91 8.74
N ASP A 25 9.10 12.17 8.77
CA ASP A 25 8.61 12.87 7.56
C ASP A 25 9.67 12.94 6.45
N VAL A 26 10.95 13.09 6.84
CA VAL A 26 12.08 13.11 5.89
C VAL A 26 12.25 11.80 5.14
N LEU A 27 11.83 10.66 5.71
CA LEU A 27 11.91 9.34 5.07
C LEU A 27 10.61 8.98 4.35
N TRP A 28 9.51 9.69 4.59
CA TRP A 28 8.20 9.36 4.03
C TRP A 28 8.23 9.33 2.50
N ASN A 29 8.91 10.31 1.89
CA ASN A 29 9.00 10.51 0.45
C ASN A 29 10.43 10.90 0.01
N ASP A 30 11.46 10.27 0.60
CA ASP A 30 12.86 10.50 0.19
C ASP A 30 13.05 10.12 -1.28
N GLU A 31 13.65 11.01 -2.07
CA GLU A 31 13.89 10.78 -3.50
C GLU A 31 15.04 9.81 -3.75
N ASN A 32 15.90 9.58 -2.76
CA ASN A 32 16.99 8.61 -2.84
C ASN A 32 16.49 7.17 -2.62
N ASP A 33 15.29 7.00 -2.06
CA ASP A 33 14.69 5.69 -1.87
C ASP A 33 14.12 5.16 -3.19
N LYS A 34 14.63 4.00 -3.61
CA LYS A 34 14.13 3.30 -4.80
C LYS A 34 12.63 3.03 -4.72
N ASN A 35 12.13 2.72 -3.52
CA ASN A 35 10.72 2.59 -3.21
C ASN A 35 10.43 3.48 -2.00
N ARG A 36 9.83 4.64 -2.24
CA ARG A 36 9.43 5.59 -1.19
C ARG A 36 8.54 4.91 -0.15
N PHE A 37 8.71 5.27 1.12
CA PHE A 37 8.01 4.59 2.23
C PHE A 37 6.49 4.61 2.05
N TRP A 38 5.91 5.76 1.68
CA TRP A 38 4.47 5.89 1.47
C TRP A 38 3.94 4.91 0.40
N LEU A 39 4.73 4.66 -0.65
CA LEU A 39 4.38 3.78 -1.75
C LEU A 39 4.42 2.31 -1.30
N LEU A 40 5.38 1.95 -0.46
CA LEU A 40 5.46 0.63 0.16
C LEU A 40 4.26 0.37 1.08
N ALA A 41 3.90 1.35 1.92
CA ALA A 41 2.76 1.24 2.81
C ALA A 41 1.45 1.10 2.00
N TYR A 42 1.26 1.95 0.98
CA TYR A 42 0.12 1.86 0.07
C TYR A 42 0.05 0.50 -0.64
N HIS A 43 1.16 0.02 -1.20
CA HIS A 43 1.24 -1.28 -1.87
C HIS A 43 0.83 -2.43 -0.93
N ALA A 44 1.37 -2.46 0.28
CA ALA A 44 1.07 -3.50 1.26
C ALA A 44 -0.42 -3.53 1.64
N ILE A 45 -1.01 -2.37 1.88
CA ILE A 45 -2.44 -2.25 2.23
C ILE A 45 -3.32 -2.62 1.04
N PHE A 46 -2.99 -2.11 -0.16
CA PHE A 46 -3.72 -2.42 -1.38
C PHE A 46 -3.81 -3.93 -1.63
N TYR A 47 -2.68 -4.63 -1.60
CA TYR A 47 -2.67 -6.07 -1.86
C TYR A 47 -3.27 -6.88 -0.70
N THR A 48 -3.17 -6.40 0.54
CA THR A 48 -3.91 -7.02 1.64
C THR A 48 -5.42 -6.90 1.40
N HIS A 49 -5.91 -5.71 1.07
CA HIS A 49 -7.33 -5.47 0.78
C HIS A 49 -7.82 -6.28 -0.43
N LEU A 50 -7.01 -6.41 -1.48
CA LEU A 50 -7.32 -7.25 -2.65
C LEU A 50 -7.39 -8.74 -2.30
N TYR A 51 -6.37 -9.27 -1.60
CA TYR A 51 -6.23 -10.72 -1.40
C TYR A 51 -7.11 -11.29 -0.29
N VAL A 52 -7.68 -10.46 0.58
CA VAL A 52 -8.71 -10.92 1.53
C VAL A 52 -10.10 -11.04 0.90
N GLN A 53 -10.29 -10.56 -0.33
CA GLN A 53 -11.56 -10.72 -1.04
C GLN A 53 -11.74 -12.16 -1.55
N PRO A 54 -12.99 -12.64 -1.72
CA PRO A 54 -13.26 -13.94 -2.30
C PRO A 54 -12.75 -14.09 -3.74
N SER A 55 -12.75 -12.99 -4.52
CA SER A 55 -12.23 -12.93 -5.89
C SER A 55 -11.79 -11.52 -6.26
N GLU A 56 -11.03 -11.38 -7.36
CA GLU A 56 -10.65 -10.07 -7.89
C GLU A 56 -11.87 -9.23 -8.33
N SER A 57 -12.98 -9.85 -8.76
CA SER A 57 -14.20 -9.13 -9.13
C SER A 57 -14.97 -8.56 -7.95
N ASP A 58 -14.73 -9.06 -6.74
CA ASP A 58 -15.33 -8.53 -5.51
C ASP A 58 -14.53 -7.34 -4.93
N PHE A 59 -13.34 -7.08 -5.47
CA PHE A 59 -12.49 -6.00 -5.00
C PHE A 59 -13.03 -4.64 -5.43
N VAL A 60 -13.32 -3.80 -4.44
CA VAL A 60 -13.64 -2.39 -4.63
C VAL A 60 -12.43 -1.56 -4.19
N PRO A 61 -11.75 -0.84 -5.09
CA PRO A 61 -10.64 0.02 -4.72
C PRO A 61 -11.05 1.08 -3.71
N TRP A 62 -10.11 1.49 -2.85
CA TRP A 62 -10.29 2.64 -1.98
C TRP A 62 -10.59 3.91 -2.78
N GLU A 63 -11.47 4.76 -2.25
CA GLU A 63 -12.00 5.95 -2.93
C GLU A 63 -10.90 6.91 -3.41
N LYS A 64 -9.83 7.08 -2.62
CA LYS A 64 -8.67 7.91 -2.99
C LYS A 64 -7.60 7.16 -3.80
N GLY A 65 -7.83 5.88 -4.10
CA GLY A 65 -6.92 5.04 -4.85
C GLY A 65 -6.71 5.54 -6.28
N ARG A 66 -5.44 5.73 -6.66
CA ARG A 66 -5.06 6.19 -8.00
C ARG A 66 -4.65 4.99 -8.87
N PRO A 67 -5.08 4.91 -10.14
CA PRO A 67 -4.75 3.78 -11.02
C PRO A 67 -3.23 3.56 -11.15
N ASN A 68 -2.83 2.28 -11.08
CA ASN A 68 -1.45 1.80 -11.24
C ASN A 68 -0.45 2.25 -10.16
N VAL A 69 -0.82 3.10 -9.22
CA VAL A 69 0.05 3.53 -8.12
C VAL A 69 0.42 2.35 -7.21
N GLN A 70 -0.35 1.27 -7.20
CA GLN A 70 -0.03 0.08 -6.41
C GLN A 70 1.20 -0.67 -6.94
N PHE A 71 1.67 -0.41 -8.15
CA PHE A 71 2.84 -1.09 -8.70
C PHE A 71 4.14 -0.41 -8.27
N MET A 72 5.09 -1.23 -7.81
CA MET A 72 6.45 -0.77 -7.49
C MET A 72 7.34 -0.73 -8.72
N GLY A 73 8.42 0.05 -8.66
CA GLY A 73 9.46 0.07 -9.70
C GLY A 73 9.28 1.10 -10.81
N GLY A 74 8.23 1.93 -10.76
CA GLY A 74 8.05 3.08 -11.65
C GLY A 74 7.55 2.74 -13.06
N SER A 75 7.28 1.48 -13.36
CA SER A 75 6.68 1.01 -14.61
C SER A 75 5.77 -0.20 -14.39
N LEU A 76 4.88 -0.44 -15.36
CA LEU A 76 4.03 -1.63 -15.33
C LEU A 76 4.88 -2.91 -15.39
N PRO A 77 4.55 -3.95 -14.60
CA PRO A 77 5.35 -5.17 -14.56
C PRO A 77 5.21 -6.03 -15.84
N TRP A 78 4.29 -5.69 -16.74
CA TRP A 78 4.09 -6.36 -18.03
C TRP A 78 4.48 -5.47 -19.22
N PRO A 79 4.83 -6.06 -20.39
CA PRO A 79 5.12 -5.32 -21.61
C PRO A 79 3.97 -4.38 -22.02
N PRO A 80 4.25 -3.17 -22.53
CA PRO A 80 5.56 -2.62 -22.90
C PRO A 80 6.31 -1.95 -21.75
N HIS A 81 5.97 -2.25 -20.48
CA HIS A 81 6.56 -1.60 -19.29
C HIS A 81 6.37 -0.09 -19.27
N THR A 82 5.16 0.35 -19.59
CA THR A 82 4.80 1.77 -19.57
C THR A 82 5.14 2.38 -18.22
N LYS A 83 5.80 3.54 -18.25
CA LYS A 83 6.14 4.29 -17.04
C LYS A 83 4.88 4.71 -16.30
N ILE A 84 4.89 4.60 -14.98
CA ILE A 84 3.78 5.00 -14.12
C ILE A 84 4.07 6.39 -13.59
N GLU A 85 3.14 7.32 -13.82
CA GLU A 85 3.16 8.65 -13.21
C GLU A 85 2.47 8.56 -11.85
N VAL A 86 3.29 8.40 -10.81
CA VAL A 86 2.84 8.11 -9.43
C VAL A 86 2.16 9.33 -8.77
N GLY A 87 2.49 10.54 -9.26
CA GLY A 87 1.98 11.82 -8.74
C GLY A 87 2.53 12.18 -7.37
N GLU A 88 1.81 13.04 -6.66
CA GLU A 88 2.13 13.46 -5.29
C GLU A 88 2.03 12.30 -4.29
N PRO A 89 2.90 12.24 -3.26
CA PRO A 89 2.80 11.22 -2.22
C PRO A 89 1.45 11.29 -1.50
N TYR A 90 0.86 10.14 -1.16
CA TYR A 90 -0.21 10.11 -0.16
C TYR A 90 0.34 10.59 1.18
N THR A 91 -0.47 11.28 1.98
CA THR A 91 -0.06 11.64 3.34
C THR A 91 -0.10 10.42 4.27
N LYS A 92 0.47 10.53 5.46
CA LYS A 92 0.32 9.47 6.47
C LYS A 92 -1.14 9.29 6.86
N GLU A 93 -1.90 10.38 6.95
CA GLU A 93 -3.32 10.38 7.29
C GLU A 93 -4.13 9.64 6.23
N ASP A 94 -3.84 9.89 4.95
CA ASP A 94 -4.44 9.16 3.83
C ASP A 94 -4.19 7.64 3.95
N ILE A 95 -2.94 7.23 4.21
CA ILE A 95 -2.60 5.81 4.32
C ILE A 95 -3.21 5.17 5.58
N LEU A 96 -3.28 5.91 6.69
CA LEU A 96 -3.90 5.45 7.93
C LEU A 96 -5.43 5.36 7.81
N GLU A 97 -6.05 6.25 7.03
CA GLU A 97 -7.48 6.16 6.67
C GLU A 97 -7.74 4.87 5.89
N TYR A 98 -6.89 4.53 4.91
CA TYR A 98 -7.09 3.29 4.14
C TYR A 98 -6.90 2.01 4.98
N LEU A 99 -6.05 2.06 6.01
CA LEU A 99 -5.80 0.93 6.89
C LEU A 99 -6.92 0.65 7.90
N ALA A 100 -7.77 1.63 8.19
CA ALA A 100 -8.78 1.60 9.25
C ALA A 100 -10.07 0.87 8.84
#